data_AF-A0A1G3R3V0-F1
#
_entry.id   AF-A0A1G3R3V0-F1
#
_cell.length_a   1.000
_cell.length_b   1.000
_cell.length_c   1.000
_cell.angle_alpha   90.00
_cell.angle_beta   90.00
_cell.angle_gamma   90.00
#
_symmetry.space_group_name_H-M   'P 1'
#
loop_
_entity.id
_entity.type
_entity.pdbx_description
1 polymer ?
#
loop_
_entity_poly.entity_id
_entity_poly.type
_entity_poly.pdbx_seq_one_letter_code
_entity_poly.pdbx_strand_id
1 'polypeptide(L)'
;MLFRGINLREAVTGPIGILDLIGTTAKSGFARGFGAGMLSTFEILAFLSVTLFLMNLLPLPALDGGQIVFSLVEMVRGRAVKPRMIWRVQLIGFSFLMVLFLVLTFNDFFRMGR
;
A
#
# COMPACT_ATOMS: atom_id res chain seq x y z
N MET A 1 29.05 1.79 -5.92
CA MET A 1 28.68 2.88 -6.86
C MET A 1 27.26 2.73 -7.45
N LEU A 2 26.49 1.68 -7.12
CA LEU A 2 25.16 1.38 -7.67
C LEU A 2 23.97 2.24 -7.14
N PHE A 3 24.19 3.12 -6.18
CA PHE A 3 23.12 3.92 -5.54
C PHE A 3 23.36 5.44 -5.53
N ARG A 4 24.41 5.93 -6.21
CA ARG A 4 24.81 7.34 -6.18
C ARG A 4 24.09 8.25 -7.18
N GLY A 5 23.14 7.72 -7.96
CA GLY A 5 22.36 8.48 -8.95
C GLY A 5 20.86 8.21 -8.92
N ILE A 6 20.38 7.41 -7.97
CA ILE A 6 18.94 7.16 -7.81
C ILE A 6 18.42 8.16 -6.79
N ASN A 7 17.71 9.18 -7.26
CA ASN A 7 16.92 10.02 -6.38
C ASN A 7 15.84 9.13 -5.75
N LEU A 8 16.05 8.67 -4.51
CA LEU A 8 15.04 7.87 -3.77
C LEU A 8 13.68 8.57 -3.69
N ARG A 9 13.66 9.90 -3.84
CA ARG A 9 12.44 10.72 -3.92
C ARG A 9 11.67 10.59 -5.23
N GLU A 10 12.34 10.22 -6.32
CA GLU A 10 11.74 10.00 -7.65
C GLU A 10 11.37 8.53 -7.86
N ALA A 11 12.11 7.60 -7.24
CA ALA A 11 11.85 6.16 -7.34
C ALA A 11 10.61 5.70 -6.55
N VAL A 12 10.09 6.52 -5.63
CA VAL A 12 8.92 6.18 -4.80
C VAL A 12 7.74 7.07 -5.19
N THR A 13 6.77 6.47 -5.88
CA THR A 13 5.48 7.10 -6.19
C THR A 13 4.57 7.00 -4.97
N GLY A 14 4.06 8.11 -4.48
CA GLY A 14 3.11 8.12 -3.40
C GLY A 14 1.69 7.74 -3.86
N PRO A 15 0.74 7.76 -2.92
CA PRO A 15 -0.65 7.38 -3.18
C PRO A 15 -1.32 8.21 -4.26
N ILE A 16 -1.00 9.51 -4.36
CA ILE A 16 -1.66 10.42 -5.30
C ILE A 16 -1.19 10.14 -6.73
N GLY A 17 0.10 9.86 -6.92
CA GLY A 17 0.63 9.47 -8.23
C GLY A 17 0.02 8.17 -8.75
N ILE A 18 -0.24 7.19 -7.87
CA ILE A 18 -0.93 5.94 -8.24
C ILE A 18 -2.38 6.22 -8.67
N LEU A 19 -3.10 7.08 -7.94
CA LEU A 19 -4.47 7.46 -8.30
C LEU A 19 -4.55 8.16 -9.66
N ASP A 20 -3.57 9.01 -9.98
CA ASP A 20 -3.51 9.67 -11.28
C ASP A 20 -3.26 8.68 -12.44
N LEU A 21 -2.33 7.73 -12.25
CA LEU A 21 -2.08 6.66 -13.21
C LEU A 21 -3.32 5.79 -13.46
N ILE A 22 -4.04 5.43 -12.40
CA ILE A 22 -5.31 4.69 -12.50
C ILE A 22 -6.36 5.53 -13.23
N GLY A 23 -6.51 6.80 -12.86
CA GLY A 23 -7.51 7.70 -13.42
C GLY A 23 -7.31 7.97 -14.91
N THR A 24 -6.07 8.20 -15.34
CA THR A 24 -5.72 8.40 -16.74
C THR A 24 -5.90 7.12 -17.57
N THR A 25 -5.48 5.97 -17.04
CA THR A 25 -5.66 4.67 -17.71
C THR A 25 -7.14 4.33 -17.88
N ALA A 26 -7.95 4.46 -16.83
CA ALA A 26 -9.39 4.22 -16.90
C ALA A 26 -10.08 5.18 -17.89
N LYS A 27 -9.81 6.50 -17.81
CA LYS A 27 -10.37 7.49 -18.74
C LYS A 27 -9.99 7.19 -20.18
N SER A 28 -8.75 6.78 -20.44
CA SER A 28 -8.30 6.42 -21.78
C SER A 28 -9.00 5.17 -22.33
N GLY A 29 -9.33 4.20 -21.47
CA GLY A 29 -10.10 3.02 -21.85
C GLY A 29 -11.54 3.36 -22.23
N PHE A 30 -12.21 4.18 -21.41
CA PHE A 30 -13.58 4.64 -21.71
C PHE A 30 -13.64 5.53 -22.96
N ALA A 31 -12.60 6.31 -23.25
CA ALA A 31 -12.51 7.11 -24.47
C ALA A 31 -12.48 6.26 -25.76
N ARG A 32 -12.03 5.00 -25.68
CA ARG A 32 -12.02 4.05 -26.81
C ARG A 32 -13.34 3.29 -26.97
N GLY A 33 -14.29 3.48 -26.06
CA GLY A 33 -15.61 2.83 -26.06
C GLY A 33 -15.92 2.10 -24.75
N PHE A 34 -17.20 1.89 -24.46
CA PHE A 34 -17.68 1.32 -23.20
C PHE A 34 -17.07 -0.06 -22.90
N GLY A 35 -16.97 -0.95 -23.90
CA GLY A 35 -16.36 -2.27 -23.74
C GLY A 35 -14.87 -2.21 -23.38
N ALA A 36 -14.11 -1.30 -24.00
CA ALA A 36 -12.69 -1.10 -23.69
C ALA A 36 -12.50 -0.44 -22.30
N GLY A 37 -13.39 0.48 -21.92
CA GLY A 37 -13.42 1.09 -20.59
C GLY A 37 -13.65 0.07 -19.48
N MET A 38 -14.61 -0.84 -19.66
CA MET A 38 -14.85 -1.92 -18.72
C MET A 38 -13.64 -2.87 -18.60
N LEU A 39 -13.06 -3.29 -19.73
CA LEU A 39 -11.90 -4.18 -19.72
C LEU A 39 -10.71 -3.55 -18.97
N SER A 40 -10.33 -2.33 -19.33
CA SER A 40 -9.23 -1.62 -18.67
C SER A 40 -9.46 -1.40 -17.17
N THR A 41 -10.72 -1.15 -16.76
CA THR A 41 -11.06 -1.00 -15.34
C THR A 41 -10.92 -2.33 -14.60
N PHE A 42 -11.37 -3.43 -15.18
CA PHE A 42 -11.20 -4.76 -14.58
C PHE A 42 -9.74 -5.19 -14.51
N GLU A 43 -8.92 -4.85 -15.49
CA GLU A 43 -7.48 -5.10 -15.46
C GLU A 43 -6.81 -4.37 -14.28
N ILE A 44 -7.13 -3.08 -14.10
CA ILE A 44 -6.63 -2.30 -12.95
C ILE A 44 -7.14 -2.89 -11.64
N LEU A 45 -8.43 -3.24 -11.55
CA LEU A 45 -9.02 -3.84 -10.34
C LEU A 45 -8.37 -5.17 -10.01
N ALA A 46 -8.13 -6.03 -11.00
CA ALA A 46 -7.45 -7.31 -10.81
C ALA A 46 -6.02 -7.10 -10.31
N PHE A 47 -5.27 -6.18 -10.94
CA PHE A 47 -3.92 -5.83 -10.53
C PHE A 47 -3.87 -5.27 -9.10
N LEU A 48 -4.78 -4.35 -8.75
CA LEU A 48 -4.90 -3.80 -7.41
C LEU A 48 -5.28 -4.89 -6.40
N SER A 49 -6.22 -5.77 -6.74
CA SER A 49 -6.65 -6.86 -5.85
C SER A 49 -5.50 -7.80 -5.50
N VAL A 50 -4.72 -8.23 -6.49
CA VAL A 50 -3.54 -9.08 -6.26
C VAL A 50 -2.48 -8.33 -5.44
N THR A 51 -2.24 -7.06 -5.75
CA THR A 51 -1.28 -6.24 -4.99
C THR A 51 -1.70 -6.06 -3.54
N LEU A 52 -2.97 -5.74 -3.30
CA LEU A 52 -3.53 -5.59 -1.94
C LEU A 52 -3.51 -6.91 -1.18
N PHE A 53 -3.84 -8.03 -1.83
CA PHE A 53 -3.72 -9.36 -1.23
C PHE A 53 -2.29 -9.64 -0.76
N LEU A 54 -1.29 -9.41 -1.62
CA LEU A 54 0.12 -9.61 -1.28
C LEU A 54 0.59 -8.65 -0.17
N MET A 55 0.20 -7.38 -0.24
CA MET A 55 0.53 -6.38 0.77
C MET A 55 -0.09 -6.71 2.13
N ASN A 56 -1.35 -7.17 2.15
CA ASN A 56 -2.01 -7.59 3.37
C ASN A 56 -1.40 -8.86 3.96
N LEU A 57 -0.67 -9.68 3.20
CA LEU A 57 0.01 -10.86 3.73
C LEU A 57 1.35 -10.51 4.42
N LEU A 58 1.85 -9.29 4.26
CA LEU A 58 3.08 -8.85 4.91
C LEU A 58 2.91 -8.79 6.44
N PRO A 59 3.97 -9.09 7.21
CA PRO A 59 3.95 -9.06 8.67
C PRO A 59 4.06 -7.62 9.20
N LEU A 60 3.22 -6.72 8.69
CA LEU A 60 3.16 -5.32 9.10
C LEU A 60 2.06 -5.13 10.15
N PRO A 61 2.34 -4.42 11.26
CA PRO A 61 1.30 -4.09 12.23
C PRO A 61 0.25 -3.16 11.57
N ALA A 62 -1.01 -3.33 11.94
CA ALA A 62 -2.20 -2.75 11.29
C ALA A 62 -2.70 -3.44 10.01
N LEU A 63 -1.94 -4.36 9.39
CA LEU A 63 -2.40 -5.20 8.27
C LEU A 63 -2.80 -6.60 8.74
N ASP A 64 -3.56 -7.31 7.91
CA ASP A 64 -4.08 -8.66 8.18
C ASP A 64 -2.96 -9.67 8.46
N GLY A 65 -1.85 -9.58 7.74
CA GLY A 65 -0.67 -10.45 7.86
C GLY A 65 0.04 -10.28 9.20
N GLY A 66 0.02 -9.07 9.77
CA GLY A 66 0.48 -8.84 11.14
C GLY A 66 -0.36 -9.62 12.16
N GLN A 67 -1.68 -9.61 12.00
CA GLN A 67 -2.60 -10.38 12.85
C GLN A 67 -2.38 -11.88 12.69
N ILE A 68 -2.23 -12.37 11.45
CA ILE A 68 -1.94 -13.77 11.15
C ILE A 68 -0.66 -14.21 11.87
N VAL A 69 0.40 -13.40 11.84
CA VAL A 69 1.64 -13.70 12.55
C VAL A 69 1.44 -13.74 14.07
N PHE A 70 0.68 -12.81 14.64
CA PHE A 70 0.38 -12.86 16.08
C PHE A 70 -0.40 -14.12 16.46
N SER A 71 -1.42 -14.49 15.68
CA SER A 71 -2.19 -15.72 15.89
C SER A 71 -1.34 -16.99 15.71
N LEU A 72 -0.44 -17.03 14.73
CA LEU A 72 0.52 -18.12 14.58
C LEU A 72 1.45 -18.24 15.79
N VAL A 73 1.95 -17.11 16.29
CA VAL A 73 2.78 -17.07 17.50
C VAL A 73 2.00 -17.54 18.73
N GLU A 74 0.74 -17.14 18.88
CA GLU A 74 -0.14 -17.63 19.95
C GLU A 74 -0.37 -19.13 19.87
N MET A 75 -0.62 -19.65 18.67
CA MET A 75 -0.81 -21.07 18.41
C MET A 75 0.43 -21.89 18.78
N VAL A 76 1.62 -21.43 18.40
CA VAL A 76 2.89 -22.09 18.74
C VAL A 76 3.20 -21.98 20.24
N ARG A 77 2.92 -20.83 20.85
CA ARG A 77 3.21 -20.60 22.28
C ARG A 77 2.19 -21.24 23.22
N GLY A 78 1.01 -21.62 22.71
CA GLY A 78 -0.10 -22.18 23.48
C GLY A 78 -0.68 -21.24 24.54
N ARG A 79 -0.34 -19.94 24.49
CA ARG A 79 -0.75 -18.94 25.47
C ARG A 79 -1.03 -17.63 24.77
N ALA A 80 -2.21 -17.06 25.05
CA ALA A 80 -2.61 -15.75 24.54
C ALA A 80 -1.54 -14.69 24.83
N VAL A 81 -1.31 -13.83 23.85
CA VAL A 81 -0.50 -12.63 24.00
C VAL A 81 -1.30 -11.63 24.82
N LYS A 82 -0.63 -10.91 25.72
CA LYS A 82 -1.29 -9.89 26.55
C LYS A 82 -1.95 -8.85 25.63
N PRO A 83 -3.25 -8.53 25.77
CA PRO A 83 -3.93 -7.57 24.91
C PRO A 83 -3.23 -6.20 24.87
N ARG A 84 -2.67 -5.76 26.01
CA ARG A 84 -1.88 -4.52 26.11
C ARG A 84 -0.65 -4.50 25.20
N MET A 85 -0.04 -5.65 24.92
CA MET A 85 1.12 -5.76 24.04
C MET A 85 0.70 -5.68 22.57
N ILE A 86 -0.38 -6.36 22.19
CA ILE A 86 -0.96 -6.30 20.83
C ILE A 86 -1.31 -4.86 20.50
N TRP A 87 -2.08 -4.18 21.36
CA TRP A 87 -2.46 -2.78 21.17
C TRP A 87 -1.26 -1.85 21.01
N ARG A 88 -0.19 -2.04 21.79
CA ARG A 88 1.03 -1.22 21.67
C ARG A 88 1.72 -1.42 20.33
N VAL A 89 1.90 -2.67 19.88
CA VAL A 89 2.55 -2.96 18.60
C VAL A 89 1.70 -2.47 17.43
N GLN A 90 0.38 -2.66 17.51
CA GLN A 90 -0.56 -2.17 16.50
C GLN A 90 -0.51 -0.65 16.39
N LEU A 91 -0.52 0.07 17.53
CA LEU A 91 -0.46 1.52 17.56
C LEU A 91 0.86 2.04 17.00
N ILE A 92 2.00 1.47 17.42
CA ILE A 92 3.32 1.88 16.94
C ILE A 92 3.43 1.69 15.43
N GLY A 93 3.04 0.52 14.91
CA GLY A 93 3.11 0.25 13.48
C GLY A 93 2.13 1.11 12.69
N PHE A 94 0.91 1.31 13.18
CA PHE A 94 -0.05 2.20 12.55
C PHE A 94 0.46 3.65 12.50
N SER A 95 1.03 4.16 13.60
CA SER A 95 1.63 5.50 13.64
C SER A 95 2.79 5.62 12.66
N PHE A 96 3.66 4.61 12.56
CA PHE A 96 4.74 4.57 11.58
C PHE A 96 4.21 4.61 10.14
N LEU A 97 3.21 3.79 9.82
CA LEU A 97 2.58 3.78 8.50
C LEU A 97 1.91 5.11 8.17
N MET A 98 1.24 5.76 9.14
CA MET A 98 0.63 7.07 8.96
C MET A 98 1.66 8.16 8.69
N VAL A 99 2.79 8.16 9.41
CA VAL A 99 3.90 9.09 9.13
C VAL A 99 4.46 8.86 7.74
N LEU A 100 4.68 7.60 7.35
CA LEU A 100 5.15 7.26 6.01
C LEU A 100 4.15 7.72 4.93
N PHE A 101 2.86 7.45 5.12
CA PHE A 101 1.79 7.88 4.22
C PHE A 101 1.80 9.40 4.02
N LEU A 102 1.89 10.17 5.11
CA LEU A 102 1.99 11.63 5.04
C LEU A 102 3.24 12.07 4.27
N VAL A 103 4.41 11.52 4.58
CA VAL A 103 5.67 11.86 3.90
C VAL A 103 5.59 11.61 2.39
N LEU A 104 5.06 10.45 1.98
CA LEU A 104 4.90 10.12 0.56
C LEU A 104 3.88 11.01 -0.13
N THR A 105 2.79 11.33 0.55
CA THR A 105 1.75 12.23 0.05
C THR A 105 2.28 13.65 -0.14
N PHE A 106 3.03 14.18 0.84
CA PHE A 106 3.70 15.48 0.71
C PHE A 106 4.70 15.49 -0.45
N ASN A 107 5.49 14.42 -0.62
CA ASN A 107 6.42 14.30 -1.75
C ASN A 107 5.69 14.33 -3.11
N ASP A 108 4.55 13.66 -3.23
CA ASP A 108 3.71 13.72 -4.43
C ASP A 108 3.20 15.14 -4.72
N PHE A 109 2.71 15.86 -3.70
CA PHE A 109 2.28 17.26 -3.86
C PHE A 109 3.40 18.16 -4.39
N PHE A 110 4.62 18.04 -3.84
CA PHE A 110 5.77 18.80 -4.34
C PHE A 110 6.22 18.38 -5.75
N ARG A 111 6.01 17.12 -6.14
CA ARG A 111 6.33 16.64 -7.49
C ARG A 111 5.31 17.12 -8.52
N MET A 112 4.02 17.16 -8.17
CA MET A 112 2.95 17.61 -9.07
C MET A 112 2.92 19.13 -9.27
N GLY A 113 3.45 19.90 -8.31
CA GLY A 113 3.52 21.36 -8.40
C GLY A 113 4.71 21.92 -9.18
N ARG A 114 5.62 21.07 -9.69
CA ARG A 114 6.67 21.46 -10.64
C ARG A 114 6.29 21.04 -12.04
#